data_AF-A0A432QFH7-F1
#
_entry.id   AF-A0A432QFH7-F1
#
_cell.length_a   1.000
_cell.length_b   1.000
_cell.length_c   1.000
_cell.angle_alpha   90.00
_cell.angle_beta   90.00
_cell.angle_gamma   90.00
#
_symmetry.space_group_name_H-M   'P 1'
#
loop_
_entity.id
_entity.type
_entity.pdbx_description
1 polymer ?
#
loop_
_entity_poly.entity_id
_entity_poly.type
_entity_poly.pdbx_seq_one_letter_code
_entity_poly.pdbx_strand_id
1 'polypeptide(L)' 'MADVYSVEIHAFISQKIGYCKKEISKADMGNDVTRKKAIEGQLLELHFFRQYLTDNIDLKNKSYF' A
#
# COMPACT_ATOMS: atom_id res chain seq x y z
N MET A 1 22.18 -2.17 1.02
CA MET A 1 21.44 -1.94 -0.25
C MET A 1 20.02 -2.49 -0.18
N ALA A 2 19.77 -3.71 0.33
CA ALA A 2 18.41 -4.23 0.54
C ALA A 2 17.51 -3.29 1.38
N ASP A 3 18.06 -2.67 2.42
CA ASP A 3 17.33 -1.72 3.27
C ASP A 3 16.82 -0.48 2.53
N VAL A 4 17.59 0.02 1.55
CA VAL A 4 17.20 1.21 0.76
C VAL A 4 16.01 0.87 -0.13
N TYR A 5 16.07 -0.27 -0.82
CA TYR A 5 14.96 -0.75 -1.64
C TYR A 5 13.71 -1.08 -0.81
N SER A 6 13.88 -1.60 0.42
CA SER A 6 12.74 -1.83 1.32
C SER A 6 12.07 -0.50 1.71
N VAL A 7 12.86 0.49 2.11
CA VAL A 7 12.33 1.83 2.45
C VAL A 7 11.61 2.46 1.25
N GLU A 8 12.19 2.39 0.06
CA GLU A 8 11.60 2.93 -1.16
C GLU A 8 10.29 2.23 -1.55
N ILE A 9 10.23 0.90 -1.46
CA ILE A 9 9.00 0.16 -1.79
C ILE A 9 7.89 0.41 -0.77
N HIS A 10 8.22 0.50 0.53
CA HIS A 10 7.27 0.86 1.58
C HIS A 10 6.75 2.30 1.42
N ALA A 11 7.61 3.24 1.00
CA ALA A 11 7.21 4.59 0.67
C ALA A 11 6.27 4.63 -0.54
N PHE A 12 6.61 3.91 -1.61
CA PHE A 12 5.77 3.80 -2.80
C PHE A 12 4.38 3.23 -2.49
N ILE A 13 4.31 2.11 -1.74
CA ILE A 13 3.04 1.50 -1.34
C ILE A 13 2.23 2.47 -0.48
N SER A 14 2.87 3.20 0.44
CA SER A 14 2.20 4.21 1.26
C SER A 14 1.60 5.34 0.41
N GLN A 15 2.33 5.82 -0.60
CA GLN A 15 1.84 6.82 -1.54
C GLN A 15 0.63 6.31 -2.34
N LYS A 16 0.69 5.07 -2.83
CA LYS A 16 -0.41 4.44 -3.57
C LYS A 16 -1.66 4.25 -2.71
N ILE A 17 -1.51 3.81 -1.47
CA ILE A 17 -2.62 3.74 -0.50
C ILE A 17 -3.28 5.12 -0.33
N GLY A 18 -2.48 6.17 -0.17
CA GLY A 18 -2.98 7.55 -0.08
C GLY A 18 -3.75 7.99 -1.33
N TYR A 19 -3.25 7.62 -2.52
CA TYR A 19 -3.94 7.87 -3.79
C TYR A 19 -5.29 7.13 -3.86
N CYS A 20 -5.31 5.82 -3.58
CA CYS A 20 -6.54 5.02 -3.61
C CYS A 20 -7.61 5.59 -2.66
N LYS A 21 -7.24 6.00 -1.44
CA LYS A 21 -8.17 6.62 -0.50
C LYS A 21 -8.80 7.91 -1.06
N LYS A 22 -7.99 8.78 -1.69
CA LYS A 22 -8.50 10.00 -2.34
C LYS A 22 -9.44 9.69 -3.50
N GLU A 23 -9.11 8.69 -4.31
CA GLU A 23 -9.94 8.30 -5.45
C GLU A 23 -11.24 7.63 -5.02
N ILE A 24 -11.26 6.86 -3.93
CA ILE A 24 -12.48 6.34 -3.31
C ILE A 24 -13.38 7.50 -2.89
N SER A 25 -12.85 8.51 -2.20
CA SER A 25 -13.64 9.69 -1.80
C SER A 25 -14.23 10.42 -3.01
N LYS A 26 -13.49 10.54 -4.12
CA LYS A 26 -14.01 11.14 -5.36
C LYS A 26 -15.10 10.28 -6.01
N ALA A 27 -14.92 8.96 -6.03
CA ALA A 27 -15.91 8.03 -6.57
C ALA A 27 -17.21 8.05 -5.74
N ASP A 28 -17.10 8.16 -4.41
CA ASP A 28 -18.24 8.35 -3.50
C ASP A 28 -19.00 9.65 -3.79
N MET A 29 -18.28 10.77 -3.95
CA MET A 29 -18.92 12.05 -4.32
C MET A 29 -19.60 12.00 -5.69
N GLY A 30 -19.07 11.21 -6.62
CA GLY A 30 -19.63 11.01 -7.95
C GLY A 30 -20.68 9.90 -8.07
N ASN A 31 -21.00 9.19 -6.98
CA ASN A 31 -21.84 7.98 -6.97
C ASN A 31 -21.38 6.88 -7.97
N ASP A 32 -20.07 6.80 -8.27
CA ASP A 32 -19.49 5.81 -9.18
C ASP A 32 -19.11 4.53 -8.42
N VAL A 33 -20.12 3.68 -8.21
CA VAL A 33 -20.01 2.43 -7.44
C VAL A 33 -19.00 1.46 -8.05
N THR A 34 -18.94 1.38 -9.39
CA THR A 34 -18.04 0.46 -10.09
C THR A 34 -16.60 0.87 -9.90
N ARG A 35 -16.28 2.16 -10.11
CA ARG A 35 -14.94 2.70 -9.88
C ARG A 35 -14.53 2.57 -8.43
N LYS A 36 -15.44 2.86 -7.48
CA LYS A 36 -15.18 2.69 -6.06
C LYS A 36 -14.73 1.26 -5.73
N LYS A 37 -15.52 0.25 -6.13
CA LYS A 37 -15.21 -1.16 -5.86
C LYS A 37 -13.87 -1.58 -6.46
N ALA A 38 -13.56 -1.12 -7.67
CA ALA A 38 -12.26 -1.40 -8.30
C ALA A 38 -11.08 -0.82 -7.48
N ILE A 39 -11.21 0.42 -7.00
CA ILE A 39 -10.16 1.06 -6.19
C ILE A 39 -10.07 0.43 -4.80
N GLU A 40 -11.18 0.02 -4.19
CA GLU A 40 -11.20 -0.71 -2.92
C GLU A 40 -10.47 -2.05 -3.04
N GLY A 41 -10.63 -2.78 -4.15
CA GLY A 41 -9.86 -3.99 -4.46
C GLY A 41 -8.35 -3.71 -4.51
N GLN A 42 -7.95 -2.67 -5.25
CA GLN A 42 -6.53 -2.26 -5.31
C GLN A 42 -5.98 -1.86 -3.94
N LEU A 43 -6.78 -1.18 -3.12
CA LEU A 43 -6.39 -0.79 -1.77
C LEU A 43 -6.15 -2.03 -0.89
N LEU A 44 -7.00 -3.05 -1.00
CA LEU A 44 -6.84 -4.31 -0.30
C LEU A 44 -5.53 -5.02 -0.71
N GLU A 45 -5.24 -5.10 -2.00
CA GLU A 45 -4.01 -5.70 -2.54
C GLU A 45 -2.76 -4.97 -2.00
N LEU A 46 -2.78 -3.63 -2.00
CA LEU A 46 -1.67 -2.84 -1.46
C LEU A 46 -1.44 -3.08 0.03
N HIS A 47 -2.51 -3.24 0.81
CA HIS A 47 -2.40 -3.59 2.22
C HIS A 47 -1.83 -5.00 2.41
N PHE A 48 -2.26 -5.96 1.61
CA PHE A 48 -1.71 -7.30 1.61
C PHE A 48 -0.21 -7.31 1.26
N PHE A 49 0.20 -6.62 0.19
CA PHE A 49 1.60 -6.52 -0.19
C PHE A 49 2.44 -5.85 0.89
N ARG A 50 1.96 -4.75 1.48
CA ARG A 50 2.66 -4.09 2.58
C ARG A 50 2.89 -5.05 3.75
N GLN A 51 1.87 -5.79 4.15
CA GLN A 51 1.97 -6.76 5.25
C GLN A 51 2.95 -7.89 4.90
N TYR A 52 2.82 -8.47 3.69
CA TYR A 52 3.70 -9.52 3.23
C TYR A 52 5.17 -9.08 3.22
N LEU A 53 5.45 -7.88 2.69
CA LEU A 53 6.80 -7.31 2.68
C LEU A 53 7.31 -7.09 4.11
N THR A 54 6.49 -6.51 5.01
CA THR A 54 6.90 -6.31 6.40
C THR A 54 7.16 -7.62 7.15
N ASP A 55 6.45 -8.69 6.82
CA ASP A 55 6.61 -9.98 7.49
C ASP A 55 7.76 -10.83 6.93
N ASN A 56 8.07 -10.70 5.64
CA ASN A 56 9.00 -11.62 4.95
C ASN A 56 10.25 -10.95 4.36
N ILE A 57 10.23 -9.63 4.14
CA ILE A 57 11.27 -8.91 3.39
C ILE A 57 11.89 -7.79 4.23
N ASP A 58 11.10 -6.98 4.95
CA ASP A 58 11.65 -6.06 5.94
C ASP A 58 12.41 -6.91 6.95
N LEU A 59 13.70 -6.62 7.09
CA LEU A 59 14.54 -7.20 8.11
C LEU A 59 13.99 -6.76 9.48
N LYS A 60 13.01 -7.50 10.02
CA LYS A 60 12.69 -7.53 11.47
C LYS A 60 13.94 -7.77 12.32
N ASN A 61 15.02 -8.25 11.70
CA ASN A 61 16.35 -8.33 12.28
C ASN A 61 17.14 -7.02 12.08
N LYS A 62 16.87 -6.01 12.90
CA LYS A 62 17.97 -5.25 13.51
C LYS A 62 18.35 -5.89 14.83
N SER A 63 18.76 -7.17 14.80
CA SER A 63 19.65 -7.72 15.83
C SER A 63 21.07 -7.60 15.30
N TYR A 64 21.56 -6.37 15.15
CA TYR A 64 23.00 -6.14 15.14
C TYR A 64 23.43 -6.17 16.61
N PHE A 65 24.16 -7.22 16.97
CA PHE A 65 24.98 -7.41 18.19
C PHE A 65 24.60 -6.62 19.45
#